data_AF-A0A381V5B5-F1
#
_entry.id   AF-A0A381V5B5-F1
#
_cell.length_a   1.000
_cell.length_b   1.000
_cell.length_c   1.000
_cell.angle_alpha   90.00
_cell.angle_beta   90.00
_cell.angle_gamma   90.00
#
_symmetry.space_group_name_H-M   'P 1'
#
loop_
_entity.id
_entity.type
_entity.pdbx_description
1 polymer ?
#
loop_
_entity_poly.entity_id
_entity_poly.type
_entity_poly.pdbx_seq_one_letter_code
_entity_poly.pdbx_strand_id
1 'polypeptide(L)'
;MEKVKFTQMKDGDKGDYELLAKFEEKFVKGTAERIIRVLKSLNSSLGGYQVSRLEHSLQTASRAKREGAKEEMIVAALLHDIGDEIAP
;
A
#
# COMPACT_ATOMS: atom_id res chain seq x y z
N MET A 1 12.64 -2.43 23.45
CA MET A 1 12.21 -3.28 22.32
C MET A 1 13.41 -4.11 21.93
N GLU A 2 13.25 -5.43 21.82
CA GLU A 2 14.31 -6.30 21.31
C GLU A 2 14.71 -5.89 19.89
N LYS A 3 15.98 -6.12 19.54
CA LYS A 3 16.56 -5.74 18.25
C LYS A 3 17.43 -6.88 17.75
N VAL A 4 17.52 -6.99 16.44
CA VAL A 4 18.50 -7.84 15.76
C VAL A 4 19.93 -7.37 16.07
N LYS A 5 20.90 -8.27 15.95
CA LYS A 5 22.31 -7.98 16.21
C LYS A 5 23.04 -7.40 14.99
N PHE A 6 22.56 -7.73 13.78
CA PHE A 6 23.21 -7.34 12.54
C PHE A 6 23.06 -5.85 12.23
N THR A 7 24.05 -5.28 11.53
CA THR A 7 23.98 -3.93 10.93
C THR A 7 23.74 -3.97 9.43
N GLN A 8 24.07 -5.08 8.77
CA GLN A 8 23.71 -5.38 7.38
C GLN A 8 22.87 -6.65 7.35
N MET A 9 21.78 -6.68 6.57
CA MET A 9 20.88 -7.84 6.55
C MET A 9 21.59 -9.16 6.22
N LYS A 10 22.61 -9.13 5.34
CA LYS A 10 23.38 -10.33 4.95
C LYS A 10 24.10 -11.00 6.12
N ASP A 11 24.32 -10.29 7.23
CA ASP A 11 25.04 -10.78 8.41
C ASP A 11 24.08 -11.33 9.49
N GLY A 12 22.77 -11.39 9.21
CA GLY A 12 21.76 -11.86 10.16
C GLY A 12 21.74 -13.37 10.34
N ASP A 13 21.46 -13.81 11.57
CA ASP A 13 21.27 -15.23 11.90
C ASP A 13 19.79 -15.64 11.95
N LYS A 14 19.52 -16.94 12.10
CA LYS A 14 18.16 -17.46 12.21
C LYS A 14 17.35 -16.78 13.33
N GLY A 15 17.97 -16.53 14.47
CA GLY A 15 17.31 -15.90 15.62
C GLY A 15 16.92 -14.45 15.34
N ASP A 16 17.76 -13.70 14.60
CA ASP A 16 17.44 -12.35 14.16
C ASP A 16 16.20 -12.32 13.26
N TYR A 17 16.11 -13.23 12.29
CA TYR A 17 14.96 -13.30 11.38
C TYR A 17 13.69 -13.82 12.06
N GLU A 18 13.79 -14.75 13.01
CA GLU A 18 12.66 -15.18 13.83
C GLU A 18 12.11 -14.05 14.70
N LEU A 19 12.99 -13.17 15.21
CA LEU A 19 12.58 -11.96 15.93
C LEU A 19 11.85 -10.99 14.99
N LEU A 20 12.41 -10.70 13.81
CA LEU A 20 11.78 -9.81 12.83
C LEU A 20 10.43 -10.35 12.38
N ALA A 21 10.31 -11.64 12.09
CA ALA A 21 9.07 -12.27 11.66
C ALA A 21 7.92 -12.07 12.66
N LYS A 22 8.20 -12.11 13.97
CA LYS A 22 7.20 -11.82 15.02
C LYS A 22 6.70 -10.37 14.95
N PHE A 23 7.59 -9.42 14.71
CA PHE A 23 7.20 -8.02 14.53
C PHE A 23 6.44 -7.81 13.22
N GLU A 24 6.87 -8.47 12.15
CA GLU A 24 6.28 -8.40 10.83
C GLU A 24 4.85 -8.96 10.82
N GLU A 25 4.60 -10.10 11.47
CA GLU A 25 3.26 -10.70 11.58
C GLU A 25 2.24 -9.71 12.16
N LYS A 26 2.63 -9.00 13.23
CA LYS A 26 1.78 -7.97 13.84
C LYS A 26 1.59 -6.77 12.92
N PHE A 27 2.63 -6.36 12.21
CA PHE A 27 2.58 -5.21 11.31
C PHE A 27 1.72 -5.49 10.07
N VAL A 28 1.83 -6.69 9.48
CA VAL A 28 1.10 -7.10 8.28
C VAL A 28 -0.41 -7.12 8.51
N LYS A 29 -0.88 -7.47 9.72
CA LYS A 29 -2.31 -7.45 10.08
C LYS A 29 -2.96 -6.07 9.90
N GLY A 30 -2.20 -4.98 9.94
CA GLY A 30 -2.70 -3.61 9.71
C GLY A 30 -2.51 -3.07 8.29
N THR A 31 -2.15 -3.93 7.33
CA THR A 31 -1.80 -3.49 5.97
C THR A 31 -2.98 -2.86 5.24
N ALA A 32 -4.16 -3.47 5.32
CA ALA A 32 -5.35 -2.94 4.66
C ALA A 32 -5.72 -1.53 5.16
N GLU A 33 -5.68 -1.30 6.47
CA GLU A 33 -5.97 0.00 7.07
C GLU A 33 -4.96 1.07 6.65
N ARG A 34 -3.68 0.69 6.51
CA ARG A 34 -2.64 1.61 6.00
C ARG A 34 -2.88 1.94 4.52
N ILE A 35 -3.17 0.94 3.68
CA ILE A 35 -3.48 1.15 2.26
C ILE A 35 -4.69 2.08 2.12
N ILE A 36 -5.78 1.84 2.86
CA ILE A 36 -6.98 2.69 2.81
C ILE A 36 -6.66 4.11 3.26
N ARG A 37 -5.79 4.29 4.25
CA ARG A 37 -5.37 5.61 4.73
C ARG A 37 -4.62 6.39 3.63
N VAL A 38 -3.66 5.76 2.96
CA VAL A 38 -2.90 6.37 1.84
C VAL A 38 -3.81 6.62 0.64
N LEU A 39 -4.72 5.70 0.33
CA LEU A 39 -5.68 5.92 -0.75
C LEU A 39 -6.53 7.18 -0.48
N LYS A 40 -6.95 7.41 0.78
CA LYS A 40 -7.72 8.61 1.16
C LYS A 40 -6.92 9.92 1.07
N SER A 41 -5.60 9.92 1.29
CA SER A 41 -4.78 11.14 1.16
C SER A 41 -4.67 11.61 -0.29
N LEU A 42 -4.89 10.73 -1.29
CA LEU A 42 -4.98 11.11 -2.70
C LEU A 42 -6.12 12.09 -3.04
N ASN A 43 -7.02 12.38 -2.09
CA ASN A 43 -8.03 13.42 -2.28
C ASN A 43 -7.45 14.85 -2.22
N SER A 44 -6.28 15.01 -1.59
CA SER A 44 -5.62 16.30 -1.37
C SER A 44 -4.34 16.45 -2.21
N SER A 45 -4.16 15.62 -3.23
CA SER A 45 -2.95 15.53 -4.07
C SER A 45 -2.86 16.67 -5.11
N LEU A 46 -1.94 16.49 -6.08
CA LEU A 46 -1.64 17.40 -7.20
C LEU A 46 -2.85 18.20 -7.70
N GLY A 47 -2.81 19.52 -7.51
CA GLY A 47 -3.85 20.44 -7.98
C GLY A 47 -3.80 20.67 -9.48
N GLY A 48 -4.87 21.23 -10.04
CA GLY A 48 -4.97 21.61 -11.45
C GLY A 48 -5.77 20.65 -12.34
N TYR A 49 -6.14 19.48 -11.83
CA TYR A 49 -7.07 18.56 -12.48
C TYR A 49 -8.52 18.81 -12.07
N GLN A 50 -9.46 18.41 -12.93
CA GLN A 50 -10.90 18.51 -12.67
C GLN A 50 -11.41 17.50 -11.62
N VAL A 51 -10.60 16.48 -11.31
CA VAL A 51 -10.89 15.44 -10.31
C VAL A 51 -9.63 15.17 -9.51
N SER A 52 -9.80 14.75 -8.25
CA SER A 52 -8.68 14.33 -7.40
C SER A 52 -8.11 12.98 -7.86
N ARG A 53 -6.90 12.64 -7.41
CA ARG A 53 -6.30 11.31 -7.68
C ARG A 53 -7.13 10.20 -7.05
N LEU A 54 -7.73 10.44 -5.87
CA LEU A 54 -8.67 9.51 -5.27
C LEU A 54 -9.88 9.25 -6.18
N GLU A 55 -10.48 10.32 -6.72
CA GLU A 55 -11.63 10.20 -7.62
C GLU A 55 -11.27 9.42 -8.89
N HIS A 56 -10.11 9.71 -9.49
CA HIS A 56 -9.58 8.96 -10.63
C HIS A 56 -9.42 7.46 -10.34
N SER A 57 -8.78 7.11 -9.22
CA SER A 57 -8.61 5.72 -8.80
C SER A 57 -9.95 5.01 -8.58
N LEU A 58 -10.91 5.67 -7.93
CA LEU A 58 -12.26 5.14 -7.72
C LEU A 58 -13.03 4.97 -9.04
N GLN A 59 -12.92 5.91 -9.97
CA GLN A 59 -13.55 5.81 -11.28
C GLN A 59 -13.00 4.63 -12.08
N THR A 60 -11.67 4.45 -12.08
CA THR A 60 -10.99 3.36 -12.78
C THR A 60 -11.41 2.00 -12.22
N ALA A 61 -11.36 1.81 -10.91
CA ALA A 61 -11.83 0.58 -10.25
C ALA A 61 -13.33 0.34 -10.47
N SER A 62 -14.15 1.39 -10.42
CA SER A 62 -15.60 1.28 -10.65
C SER A 62 -15.94 0.86 -12.08
N ARG A 63 -15.18 1.31 -13.09
CA ARG A 63 -15.31 0.86 -14.48
C ARG A 63 -14.95 -0.62 -14.59
N ALA A 64 -13.80 -1.04 -14.05
CA ALA A 64 -13.39 -2.44 -14.03
C ALA A 64 -14.46 -3.35 -13.37
N LYS A 65 -15.03 -2.90 -12.24
CA LYS A 65 -16.10 -3.63 -11.54
C LYS A 65 -17.36 -3.77 -12.39
N ARG A 66 -17.78 -2.72 -13.10
CA ARG A 66 -18.98 -2.75 -13.96
C ARG A 66 -18.82 -3.66 -15.18
N GLU A 67 -17.60 -3.79 -15.68
CA GLU A 67 -17.27 -4.73 -16.76
C GLU A 67 -17.13 -6.19 -16.29
N GLY A 68 -17.37 -6.47 -15.00
CA GLY A 68 -17.24 -7.82 -14.45
C GLY A 68 -15.79 -8.32 -14.38
N ALA A 69 -14.82 -7.41 -14.28
CA ALA A 69 -13.42 -7.79 -14.09
C ALA A 69 -13.21 -8.58 -12.79
N LYS A 70 -12.15 -9.39 -12.77
CA LYS A 70 -11.74 -10.13 -11.55
C LYS A 70 -11.33 -9.17 -10.43
N GLU A 71 -11.45 -9.62 -9.19
CA GLU A 71 -11.15 -8.82 -8.00
C GLU A 71 -9.73 -8.25 -8.02
N GLU A 72 -8.75 -9.04 -8.46
CA GLU A 72 -7.35 -8.61 -8.57
C GLU A 72 -7.20 -7.42 -9.52
N MET A 73 -7.96 -7.39 -10.61
CA MET A 73 -7.95 -6.27 -11.55
C MET A 73 -8.66 -5.05 -10.97
N ILE A 74 -9.76 -5.23 -10.25
CA ILE A 74 -10.46 -4.12 -9.58
C ILE A 74 -9.55 -3.48 -8.53
N VAL A 75 -8.86 -4.29 -7.72
CA VAL A 75 -7.93 -3.81 -6.70
C VAL A 75 -6.70 -3.17 -7.33
N ALA A 76 -6.10 -3.77 -8.36
CA ALA A 76 -4.97 -3.17 -9.06
C ALA A 76 -5.36 -1.81 -9.69
N ALA A 77 -6.54 -1.70 -10.30
CA ALA A 77 -7.06 -0.45 -10.80
C ALA A 77 -7.28 0.60 -9.70
N LEU A 78 -7.71 0.18 -8.50
CA LEU A 78 -7.89 1.08 -7.36
C LEU A 78 -6.56 1.63 -6.83
N LEU A 79 -5.49 0.83 -6.89
CA LEU A 79 -4.21 1.15 -6.24
C LEU A 79 -3.12 1.59 -7.21
N HIS A 80 -3.37 1.65 -8.53
CA HIS A 80 -2.33 1.88 -9.54
C HIS A 80 -1.51 3.16 -9.33
N ASP A 81 -2.16 4.26 -8.93
CA ASP A 81 -1.55 5.57 -8.69
C ASP A 81 -1.27 5.85 -7.19
N ILE A 82 -1.25 4.82 -6.32
CA ILE A 82 -1.05 5.03 -4.87
C ILE A 82 0.33 5.64 -4.53
N GLY A 83 1.29 5.55 -5.45
CA GLY A 83 2.63 6.12 -5.30
C GLY A 83 2.73 7.63 -5.52
N ASP A 84 1.73 8.25 -6.16
CA ASP A 84 1.78 9.67 -6.56
C ASP A 84 1.91 10.63 -5.37
N GLU A 85 1.53 10.21 -4.15
CA GLU A 85 1.74 11.00 -2.94
C GLU A 85 3.23 11.13 -2.56
N ILE A 86 4.05 10.15 -2.92
CA ILE A 86 5.45 10.03 -2.48
C ILE A 86 6.43 10.44 -3.59
N ALA A 87 6.05 10.26 -4.86
CA ALA A 87 6.83 10.68 -6.01
C ALA A 87 5.88 10.98 -7.19
N PRO A 88 5.62 12.26 -7.53
CA PRO A 88 4.76 12.64 -8.64
C PRO A 88 5.40 12.42 -10.02
#